data_AF-A0AAD1QZA3-F1
#
_entry.id   AF-A0AAD1QZA3-F1
#
_cell.length_a   1.000
_cell.length_b   1.000
_cell.length_c   1.000
_cell.angle_alpha   90.00
_cell.angle_beta   90.00
_cell.angle_gamma   90.00
#
_symmetry.space_group_name_H-M   'P 1'
#
loop_
_entity.id
_entity.type
_entity.pdbx_description
1 polymer ?
#
loop_
_entity_poly.entity_id
_entity_poly.type
_entity_poly.pdbx_seq_one_letter_code
_entity_poly.pdbx_strand_id
1 'polypeptide(L)'
;PTRRTRRLNDTLLTDIVLRDQITQTLTSYFAENETDDVSDMTIWEAHKSVKQGKLIQLASQRKRETIRLMTDLIDQINTLETQHQVKETYKELLEARKQLHALLLKRHLRHLRRSKGFFYLHANKGGKLLAHILRGQQQPAQVYRLKRQGGTSTQHPEEIAKEFLNYYSSLYNTHKQ
;
A
#
# COMPACT_ATOMS: atom_id res chain seq x y z
N PRO A 1 -3.12 -16.94 14.75
CA PRO A 1 -3.65 -16.70 13.39
C PRO A 1 -4.45 -15.38 13.29
N THR A 2 -3.88 -14.34 12.66
CA THR A 2 -4.63 -13.10 12.38
C THR A 2 -5.74 -13.41 11.37
N ARG A 3 -7.00 -13.39 11.81
CA ARG A 3 -8.17 -13.61 10.97
C ARG A 3 -8.12 -12.61 9.81
N ARG A 4 -7.82 -13.08 8.59
CA ARG A 4 -7.71 -12.22 7.41
C ARG A 4 -9.12 -11.79 7.03
N THR A 5 -9.56 -10.66 7.57
CA THR A 5 -10.87 -10.10 7.24
C THR A 5 -10.82 -9.60 5.80
N ARG A 6 -11.55 -10.28 4.92
CA ARG A 6 -11.70 -9.86 3.53
C ARG A 6 -12.51 -8.57 3.50
N ARG A 7 -11.87 -7.45 3.16
CA ARG A 7 -12.56 -6.18 2.94
C ARG A 7 -12.97 -6.05 1.49
N LEU A 8 -14.23 -5.68 1.27
CA LEU A 8 -14.75 -5.38 -0.06
C LEU A 8 -14.07 -4.12 -0.62
N ASN A 9 -13.94 -4.05 -1.94
CA ASN A 9 -13.58 -2.82 -2.63
C ASN A 9 -14.85 -1.96 -2.80
N ASP A 10 -14.98 -0.93 -1.97
CA ASP A 10 -16.08 0.05 -1.95
C ASP A 10 -16.33 0.68 -3.32
N THR A 11 -15.26 0.94 -4.09
CA THR A 11 -15.34 1.52 -5.44
C THR A 11 -16.06 0.66 -6.48
N LEU A 12 -16.41 -0.60 -6.18
CA LEU A 12 -17.20 -1.44 -7.09
C LEU A 12 -18.68 -1.09 -7.04
N LEU A 13 -19.16 -0.63 -5.88
CA LEU A 13 -20.58 -0.32 -5.68
C LEU A 13 -20.92 1.12 -6.09
N THR A 14 -19.91 1.97 -6.25
CA THR A 14 -20.08 3.34 -6.76
C THR A 14 -20.33 3.40 -8.26
N ASP A 15 -19.96 2.35 -8.98
CA ASP A 15 -20.04 2.27 -10.44
C ASP A 15 -21.41 1.68 -10.84
N ILE A 16 -22.22 2.48 -11.54
CA ILE A 16 -23.61 2.14 -11.89
C ILE A 16 -23.66 0.83 -12.69
N VAL A 17 -22.78 0.67 -13.67
CA VAL A 17 -22.75 -0.52 -14.54
C VAL A 17 -22.44 -1.78 -13.73
N LEU A 18 -21.46 -1.71 -12.83
CA LEU A 18 -21.10 -2.85 -11.98
C LEU A 18 -22.19 -3.17 -10.97
N ARG A 19 -22.84 -2.14 -10.42
CA ARG A 19 -23.98 -2.30 -9.52
C ARG A 19 -25.11 -3.04 -10.23
N ASP A 20 -25.44 -2.64 -11.44
CA ASP A 20 -26.54 -3.25 -12.20
C ASP A 20 -26.22 -4.71 -12.56
N GLN A 21 -24.97 -5.04 -12.90
CA GLN A 21 -24.53 -6.44 -13.08
C GLN A 21 -24.66 -7.29 -11.81
N ILE A 22 -24.38 -6.71 -10.63
CA ILE A 22 -24.54 -7.40 -9.35
C ILE A 22 -26.04 -7.61 -9.08
N THR A 23 -26.86 -6.57 -9.28
CA THR A 23 -28.31 -6.64 -9.11
C THR A 23 -28.90 -7.72 -10.01
N GLN A 24 -28.54 -7.75 -11.31
CA GLN A 24 -28.99 -8.77 -12.25
C GLN A 24 -28.59 -10.18 -11.83
N THR A 25 -27.35 -10.36 -11.35
CA THR A 25 -26.89 -11.67 -10.86
C THR A 25 -27.71 -12.13 -9.65
N LEU A 26 -28.06 -11.21 -8.75
CA LEU A 26 -28.87 -11.53 -7.57
C LEU A 26 -30.34 -11.79 -7.92
N THR A 27 -30.93 -11.02 -8.85
CA THR A 27 -32.31 -11.25 -9.29
C THR A 27 -32.45 -12.59 -9.97
N SER A 28 -31.50 -13.00 -10.82
CA SER A 28 -31.48 -14.34 -11.42
C SER A 28 -31.35 -15.43 -10.36
N TYR A 29 -30.47 -15.22 -9.36
CA TYR A 29 -30.30 -16.17 -8.27
C TYR A 29 -31.61 -16.41 -7.50
N PHE A 30 -32.32 -15.36 -7.08
CA PHE A 30 -33.57 -15.53 -6.33
C PHE A 30 -34.67 -16.15 -7.21
N ALA A 31 -34.79 -15.73 -8.48
CA ALA A 31 -35.75 -16.31 -9.41
C ALA A 31 -35.56 -17.82 -9.66
N GLU A 32 -34.32 -18.33 -9.57
CA GLU A 32 -34.00 -19.75 -9.80
C GLU A 32 -34.04 -20.60 -8.53
N ASN A 33 -33.92 -20.00 -7.34
CA ASN A 33 -33.68 -20.74 -6.09
C ASN A 33 -34.78 -20.54 -5.02
N GLU A 34 -35.71 -19.60 -5.20
CA GLU A 34 -36.90 -19.48 -4.36
C GLU A 34 -37.94 -20.56 -4.75
N THR A 35 -37.68 -21.79 -4.29
CA THR A 35 -38.58 -22.95 -4.44
C THR A 35 -39.00 -23.44 -3.06
N ASP A 36 -40.25 -23.92 -2.92
CA ASP A 36 -40.81 -24.41 -1.65
C ASP A 36 -40.02 -25.58 -1.02
N ASP A 37 -39.20 -26.27 -1.82
CA ASP A 37 -38.39 -27.42 -1.40
C ASP A 37 -37.12 -27.04 -0.60
N VAL A 38 -36.68 -25.77 -0.66
CA VAL A 38 -35.40 -25.34 -0.08
C VAL A 38 -35.63 -24.39 1.09
N SER A 39 -34.97 -24.65 2.23
CA SER A 39 -35.05 -23.76 3.40
C SER A 39 -34.49 -22.36 3.10
N ASP A 40 -35.21 -21.34 3.56
CA ASP A 40 -34.79 -19.93 3.53
C ASP A 40 -33.36 -19.71 4.05
N MET A 41 -32.93 -20.49 5.05
CA MET A 41 -31.58 -20.39 5.60
C MET A 41 -30.53 -20.79 4.57
N THR A 42 -30.77 -21.87 3.82
CA THR A 42 -29.88 -22.36 2.76
C THR A 42 -29.83 -21.37 1.61
N ILE A 43 -30.98 -20.82 1.19
CA ILE A 43 -31.05 -19.74 0.18
C ILE A 43 -30.25 -18.53 0.67
N TRP A 44 -30.40 -18.15 1.94
CA TRP A 44 -29.67 -17.03 2.52
C TRP A 44 -28.15 -17.26 2.63
N GLU A 45 -27.69 -18.48 2.85
CA GLU A 45 -26.25 -18.78 2.86
C GLU A 45 -25.66 -18.85 1.45
N ALA A 46 -26.39 -19.45 0.51
CA ALA A 46 -25.98 -19.55 -0.88
C ALA A 46 -25.95 -18.16 -1.56
N HIS A 47 -26.95 -17.30 -1.36
CA HIS A 47 -26.94 -15.94 -1.95
C HIS A 47 -25.71 -15.13 -1.48
N LYS A 48 -25.28 -15.25 -0.21
CA LYS A 48 -24.08 -14.56 0.30
C LYS A 48 -22.85 -15.03 -0.47
N SER A 49 -22.76 -16.33 -0.71
CA SER A 49 -21.64 -16.95 -1.42
C SER A 49 -21.61 -16.52 -2.89
N VAL A 50 -22.76 -16.51 -3.57
CA VAL A 50 -22.92 -16.01 -4.94
C VAL A 50 -22.53 -14.53 -5.03
N LYS A 51 -23.08 -13.69 -4.14
CA LYS A 51 -22.77 -12.26 -4.04
C LYS A 51 -21.27 -12.03 -3.86
N GLN A 52 -20.64 -12.77 -2.94
CA GLN A 52 -19.20 -12.68 -2.73
C GLN A 52 -18.44 -13.11 -3.97
N GLY A 53 -18.76 -14.26 -4.58
CA GLY A 53 -18.14 -14.74 -5.81
C GLY A 53 -18.16 -13.70 -6.92
N LYS A 54 -19.32 -13.08 -7.16
CA LYS A 54 -19.50 -12.02 -8.17
C LYS A 54 -18.64 -10.80 -7.87
N LEU A 55 -18.65 -10.32 -6.63
CA LEU A 55 -17.83 -9.16 -6.23
C LEU A 55 -16.33 -9.41 -6.42
N ILE A 56 -15.88 -10.65 -6.20
CA ILE A 56 -14.48 -11.05 -6.35
C ILE A 56 -14.09 -11.12 -7.82
N GLN A 57 -14.97 -11.69 -8.66
CA GLN A 57 -14.80 -11.74 -10.10
C GLN A 57 -14.64 -10.33 -10.67
N LEU A 58 -15.56 -9.41 -10.35
CA LEU A 58 -15.52 -8.02 -10.81
C LEU A 58 -14.28 -7.28 -10.29
N ALA A 59 -13.91 -7.46 -9.01
CA ALA A 59 -12.70 -6.89 -8.45
C ALA A 59 -11.43 -7.36 -9.20
N SER A 60 -11.37 -8.65 -9.52
CA SER A 60 -10.26 -9.27 -10.24
C SER A 60 -10.18 -8.77 -11.67
N GLN A 61 -11.31 -8.72 -12.37
CA GLN A 61 -11.40 -8.17 -13.72
C GLN A 61 -10.91 -6.72 -13.77
N ARG A 62 -11.45 -5.85 -12.91
CA ARG A 62 -11.05 -4.43 -12.87
C ARG A 62 -9.57 -4.25 -12.52
N LYS A 63 -9.03 -5.12 -11.66
CA LYS A 63 -7.58 -5.13 -11.36
C LYS A 63 -6.77 -5.49 -12.59
N ARG A 64 -7.17 -6.51 -13.35
CA ARG A 64 -6.49 -6.92 -14.60
C ARG A 64 -6.54 -5.82 -15.64
N GLU A 65 -7.71 -5.20 -15.85
CA GLU A 65 -7.87 -4.07 -16.76
C GLU A 65 -6.98 -2.88 -16.38
N THR A 66 -6.94 -2.51 -15.08
CA THR A 66 -6.07 -1.42 -14.62
C THR A 66 -4.59 -1.74 -14.85
N ILE A 67 -4.16 -2.99 -14.63
CA ILE A 67 -2.77 -3.41 -14.86
C ILE A 67 -2.44 -3.36 -16.35
N ARG A 68 -3.33 -3.88 -17.22
CA ARG A 68 -3.16 -3.81 -18.68
C ARG A 68 -3.03 -2.37 -19.16
N LEU A 69 -3.94 -1.48 -18.75
CA LEU A 69 -3.85 -0.07 -19.10
C LEU A 69 -2.54 0.58 -18.63
N MET A 70 -2.03 0.20 -17.45
CA MET A 70 -0.73 0.69 -16.98
C MET A 70 0.43 0.14 -17.80
N THR A 71 0.43 -1.14 -18.17
CA THR A 71 1.49 -1.73 -19.01
C THR A 71 1.49 -1.11 -20.39
N ASP A 72 0.32 -0.96 -21.01
CA ASP A 72 0.18 -0.37 -22.33
C ASP A 72 0.67 1.08 -22.35
N LEU A 73 0.36 1.87 -21.30
CA LEU A 73 0.87 3.24 -21.15
C LEU A 73 2.39 3.29 -20.95
N ILE A 74 2.97 2.34 -20.23
CA ILE A 74 4.43 2.27 -20.06
C ILE A 74 5.10 1.94 -21.39
N ASP A 75 4.58 0.97 -22.13
CA ASP A 75 5.09 0.60 -23.45
C ASP A 75 4.94 1.75 -24.46
N GLN A 76 3.82 2.47 -24.39
CA GLN A 76 3.60 3.69 -25.18
C GLN A 76 4.61 4.79 -24.82
N ILE A 77 4.91 5.00 -23.53
CA ILE A 77 5.91 5.98 -23.11
C ILE A 77 7.30 5.57 -23.62
N ASN A 78 7.70 4.30 -23.48
CA ASN A 78 8.99 3.80 -23.96
C ASN A 78 9.16 4.00 -25.47
N THR A 79 8.11 3.71 -26.25
CA THR A 79 8.12 3.92 -27.71
C THR A 79 8.16 5.40 -28.09
N LEU A 80 7.38 6.25 -27.40
CA LEU A 80 7.42 7.69 -27.64
C LEU A 80 8.75 8.33 -27.24
N GLU A 81 9.42 7.87 -26.18
CA GLU A 81 10.74 8.36 -25.76
C GLU A 81 11.83 8.07 -26.80
N THR A 82 11.80 6.88 -27.40
CA THR A 82 12.74 6.52 -28.48
C THR A 82 12.47 7.33 -29.76
N GLN A 83 11.19 7.56 -30.10
CA GLN A 83 10.80 8.37 -31.25
C GLN A 83 11.05 9.87 -31.05
N HIS A 84 10.99 10.37 -29.82
CA HIS A 84 11.24 11.77 -29.48
C HIS A 84 12.67 12.22 -29.81
N GLN A 85 13.62 11.28 -29.89
CA GLN A 85 14.98 11.59 -30.35
C GLN A 85 15.03 12.00 -31.84
N VAL A 86 13.97 11.71 -32.61
CA VAL A 86 13.91 11.88 -34.07
C VAL A 86 12.73 12.76 -34.53
N LYS A 87 11.62 12.82 -33.77
CA LYS A 87 10.40 13.59 -34.08
C LYS A 87 9.91 14.39 -32.87
N GLU A 88 9.21 15.51 -33.09
CA GLU A 88 8.55 16.25 -32.01
C GLU A 88 7.26 15.54 -31.51
N THR A 89 7.41 14.47 -30.73
CA THR A 89 6.31 13.71 -30.11
C THR A 89 6.01 14.12 -28.66
N TYR A 90 6.52 15.28 -28.22
CA TYR A 90 6.49 15.71 -26.82
C TYR A 90 5.07 15.80 -26.22
N LYS A 91 4.09 16.24 -27.03
CA LYS A 91 2.70 16.39 -26.56
C LYS A 91 2.06 15.06 -26.20
N GLU A 92 2.20 14.06 -27.07
CA GLU A 92 1.68 12.71 -26.87
C GLU A 92 2.37 12.02 -25.68
N LEU A 93 3.69 12.20 -25.53
CA LEU A 93 4.45 11.72 -24.38
C LEU A 93 3.92 12.31 -23.06
N LEU A 94 3.69 13.62 -23.04
CA LEU A 94 3.17 14.31 -21.86
C LEU A 94 1.77 13.82 -21.49
N GLU A 95 0.92 13.57 -22.47
CA GLU A 95 -0.42 13.00 -22.26
C GLU A 95 -0.37 11.58 -21.69
N ALA A 96 0.44 10.69 -22.27
CA ALA A 96 0.62 9.33 -21.75
C ALA A 96 1.14 9.32 -20.31
N ARG A 97 2.12 10.18 -20.00
CA ARG A 97 2.63 10.37 -18.63
C ARG A 97 1.57 10.89 -17.67
N LYS A 98 0.74 11.86 -18.08
CA LYS A 98 -0.38 12.37 -17.26
C LYS A 98 -1.40 11.27 -16.97
N GLN A 99 -1.75 10.45 -17.96
CA GLN A 99 -2.68 9.33 -17.79
C GLN A 99 -2.12 8.28 -16.82
N LEU A 100 -0.85 7.90 -16.97
CA LEU A 100 -0.18 6.97 -16.06
C LEU A 100 -0.14 7.53 -14.63
N HIS A 101 0.22 8.80 -14.47
CA HIS A 101 0.23 9.47 -13.17
C HIS A 101 -1.15 9.47 -12.50
N ALA A 102 -2.22 9.74 -13.25
CA ALA A 102 -3.59 9.69 -12.72
C ALA A 102 -3.97 8.29 -12.19
N LEU A 103 -3.59 7.23 -12.92
CA LEU A 103 -3.82 5.85 -12.49
C LEU A 103 -3.03 5.49 -11.22
N LEU A 104 -1.75 5.89 -11.16
CA LEU A 104 -0.91 5.70 -9.98
C LEU A 104 -1.47 6.46 -8.77
N LEU A 105 -1.85 7.72 -8.95
CA LEU A 105 -2.44 8.55 -7.90
C LEU A 105 -3.70 7.89 -7.32
N LYS A 106 -4.60 7.38 -8.18
CA LYS A 106 -5.80 6.65 -7.74
C LYS A 106 -5.44 5.42 -6.89
N ARG A 107 -4.39 4.69 -7.26
CA ARG A 107 -3.87 3.55 -6.48
C ARG A 107 -3.28 4.01 -5.14
N HIS A 108 -2.46 5.05 -5.12
CA HIS A 108 -1.88 5.61 -3.89
C HIS A 108 -2.96 6.11 -2.93
N LEU A 109 -3.95 6.85 -3.40
CA LEU A 109 -5.08 7.32 -2.59
C LEU A 109 -5.86 6.16 -1.97
N ARG A 110 -6.05 5.06 -2.71
CA ARG A 110 -6.67 3.84 -2.16
C ARG A 110 -5.84 3.23 -1.03
N HIS A 111 -4.53 3.12 -1.20
CA HIS A 111 -3.64 2.63 -0.15
C HIS A 111 -3.62 3.55 1.07
N LEU A 112 -3.59 4.86 0.86
CA LEU A 112 -3.65 5.86 1.92
C LEU A 112 -4.95 5.75 2.72
N ARG A 113 -6.11 5.67 2.05
CA ARG A 113 -7.42 5.49 2.70
C ARG A 113 -7.45 4.22 3.55
N ARG A 114 -6.90 3.12 3.03
CA ARG A 114 -6.80 1.85 3.77
C ARG A 114 -5.91 1.98 5.00
N SER A 115 -4.76 2.64 4.87
CA SER A 115 -3.85 2.90 5.99
C SER A 115 -4.52 3.76 7.07
N LYS A 116 -5.18 4.86 6.68
CA LYS A 116 -5.96 5.72 7.59
C LYS A 116 -7.07 4.95 8.30
N GLY A 117 -7.84 4.15 7.57
CA GLY A 117 -8.88 3.31 8.17
C GLY A 117 -8.33 2.24 9.11
N PHE A 118 -7.17 1.67 8.81
CA PHE A 118 -6.48 0.76 9.71
C PHE A 118 -6.03 1.47 10.99
N PHE A 119 -5.42 2.65 10.85
CA PHE A 119 -5.02 3.50 11.96
C PHE A 119 -6.21 3.84 12.85
N TYR A 120 -7.31 4.37 12.30
CA TYR A 120 -8.51 4.74 13.08
C TYR A 120 -9.05 3.58 13.94
N LEU A 121 -9.09 2.37 13.39
CA LEU A 121 -9.62 1.20 14.11
C LEU A 121 -8.69 0.68 15.22
N HIS A 122 -7.40 1.00 15.15
CA HIS A 122 -6.37 0.48 16.06
C HIS A 122 -5.63 1.57 16.84
N ALA A 123 -5.93 2.85 16.63
CA ALA A 123 -5.24 3.98 17.26
C ALA A 123 -5.38 3.93 18.79
N ASN A 124 -6.58 3.63 19.26
CA ASN A 124 -6.88 3.53 20.70
C ASN A 124 -6.57 2.14 21.28
N LYS A 125 -6.06 1.21 20.47
CA LYS A 125 -5.75 -0.16 20.91
C LYS A 125 -4.24 -0.30 21.10
N GLY A 126 -3.84 -0.73 22.30
CA GLY A 126 -2.47 -1.17 22.57
C GLY A 126 -2.12 -2.38 21.68
N GLY A 127 -1.55 -2.10 20.51
CA GLY A 127 -1.34 -3.10 19.47
C GLY A 127 0.05 -3.02 18.86
N LYS A 128 0.26 -3.77 17.77
CA LYS A 128 1.55 -3.84 17.07
C LYS A 128 2.08 -2.47 16.64
N LEU A 129 1.19 -1.55 16.26
CA LEU A 129 1.57 -0.19 15.86
C LEU A 129 2.15 0.59 17.04
N LEU A 130 1.44 0.64 18.17
CA LEU A 130 1.93 1.27 19.39
C LEU A 130 3.24 0.61 19.85
N ALA A 131 3.31 -0.73 19.86
CA ALA A 131 4.52 -1.45 20.22
C ALA A 131 5.70 -1.20 19.24
N HIS A 132 5.43 -0.85 17.99
CA HIS A 132 6.46 -0.48 17.02
C HIS A 132 6.94 0.96 17.25
N ILE A 133 6.02 1.90 17.48
CA ILE A 133 6.33 3.29 17.85
C ILE A 133 7.14 3.32 19.15
N LEU A 134 6.67 2.63 20.20
CA LEU A 134 7.37 2.52 21.47
C LEU A 134 8.73 1.86 21.30
N ARG A 135 8.87 0.81 20.48
CA ARG A 135 10.18 0.22 20.18
C ARG A 135 11.15 1.22 19.53
N GLY A 136 10.67 2.07 18.63
CA GLY A 136 11.48 3.14 18.04
C GLY A 136 11.90 4.20 19.07
N GLN A 137 11.01 4.53 20.02
CA GLN A 137 11.31 5.46 21.11
C GLN A 137 12.20 4.86 22.21
N GLN A 138 12.09 3.56 22.46
CA GLN A 138 12.82 2.82 23.49
C GLN A 138 14.14 2.24 22.98
N GLN A 139 14.42 2.27 21.67
CA GLN A 139 15.78 2.01 21.20
C GLN A 139 16.67 3.09 21.81
N PRO A 140 17.57 2.74 22.74
CA PRO A 140 18.40 3.75 23.33
C PRO A 140 19.27 4.32 22.22
N ALA A 141 19.38 5.65 22.12
CA ALA A 141 20.43 6.31 21.35
C ALA A 141 21.83 6.08 21.97
N GLN A 142 22.00 4.97 22.69
CA GLN A 142 23.19 4.60 23.41
C GLN A 142 24.13 3.89 22.46
N VAL A 143 25.30 4.48 22.27
CA VAL A 143 26.40 3.86 21.53
C VAL A 143 26.92 2.69 22.37
N TYR A 144 26.55 1.46 21.98
CA TYR A 144 26.93 0.24 22.70
C TYR A 144 28.41 -0.13 22.49
N ARG A 145 28.98 0.27 21.35
CA ARG A 145 30.37 -0.04 20.99
C ARG A 145 30.92 1.04 20.06
N LEU A 146 32.14 1.49 20.35
CA LEU A 146 32.87 2.45 19.53
C LEU A 146 34.17 1.81 19.02
N LYS A 147 34.52 2.04 17.75
CA LYS A 147 35.80 1.63 17.17
C LYS A 147 36.75 2.82 17.18
N ARG A 148 37.90 2.68 17.86
CA ARG A 148 38.95 3.71 17.90
C ARG A 148 39.77 3.69 16.61
N GLN A 149 40.47 4.79 16.31
CA GLN A 149 41.36 4.90 15.14
C GLN A 149 42.47 3.83 15.10
N GLY A 150 42.84 3.24 16.25
CA GLY A 150 43.80 2.12 16.36
C GLY A 150 43.21 0.72 16.15
N GLY A 151 41.95 0.60 15.70
CA GLY A 151 41.31 -0.69 15.39
C GLY A 151 40.72 -1.43 16.59
N THR A 152 41.03 -1.02 17.82
CA THR A 152 40.42 -1.56 19.04
C THR A 152 38.99 -1.07 19.22
N SER A 153 38.11 -1.96 19.71
CA SER A 153 36.70 -1.64 19.98
C SER A 153 36.44 -1.59 21.47
N THR A 154 35.79 -0.51 21.93
CA THR A 154 35.49 -0.27 23.33
C THR A 154 33.98 -0.35 23.57
N GLN A 155 33.60 -0.95 24.71
CA GLN A 155 32.21 -1.05 25.18
C GLN A 155 31.97 -0.31 26.51
N HIS A 156 33.03 0.21 27.14
CA HIS A 156 32.93 0.91 28.42
C HIS A 156 32.39 2.34 28.22
N PRO A 157 31.29 2.73 28.90
CA PRO A 157 30.64 4.03 28.69
C PRO A 157 31.57 5.24 28.90
N GLU A 158 32.46 5.19 29.90
CA GLU A 158 33.39 6.28 30.21
C GLU A 158 34.44 6.49 29.11
N GLU A 159 34.95 5.40 28.55
CA GLU A 159 35.93 5.45 27.47
C GLU A 159 35.29 5.92 26.16
N ILE A 160 34.04 5.51 25.90
CA ILE A 160 33.26 6.00 24.76
C ILE A 160 33.05 7.52 24.89
N ALA A 161 32.69 8.00 26.07
CA ALA A 161 32.52 9.44 26.31
C ALA A 161 33.84 10.23 26.13
N LYS A 162 34.97 9.69 26.62
CA LYS A 162 36.31 10.29 26.42
C LYS A 162 36.69 10.35 24.95
N GLU A 163 36.43 9.31 24.18
CA GLU A 163 36.68 9.32 22.73
C GLU A 163 35.84 10.35 21.98
N PHE A 164 34.54 10.45 22.29
CA PHE A 164 33.70 11.51 21.73
C PHE A 164 34.22 12.90 22.09
N LEU A 165 34.62 13.11 23.35
CA LEU A 165 35.20 14.37 23.80
C LEU A 165 36.49 14.71 23.04
N ASN A 166 37.40 13.75 22.87
CA ASN A 166 38.65 13.95 22.13
C ASN A 166 38.40 14.27 20.65
N TYR A 167 37.47 13.55 20.01
CA TYR A 167 37.10 13.77 18.62
C TYR A 167 36.47 15.14 18.39
N TYR A 168 35.49 15.54 19.20
CA TYR A 168 34.86 16.85 19.03
C TYR A 168 35.79 17.99 19.46
N SER A 169 36.64 17.78 20.47
CA SER A 169 37.69 18.74 20.83
C SER A 169 38.63 18.97 19.65
N SER A 170 39.12 17.93 18.97
CA SER A 170 39.98 18.12 17.80
C SER A 170 39.23 18.73 16.60
N LEU A 171 37.95 18.40 16.42
CA LEU A 171 37.12 18.94 15.34
C LEU A 171 36.83 20.44 15.50
N TYR A 172 36.60 20.90 16.73
CA TYR A 172 36.22 22.29 17.02
C TYR A 172 37.39 23.17 17.49
N ASN A 173 38.57 22.62 17.78
CA ASN A 173 39.78 23.39 18.10
C ASN A 173 40.48 23.96 16.85
N THR A 174 39.74 24.30 15.79
CA THR A 174 40.25 24.91 14.55
C THR A 174 40.68 26.38 14.68
N HIS A 175 40.92 26.87 15.90
CA HIS A 175 41.63 28.12 16.18
C HIS A 175 43.00 27.83 16.78
N LYS A 176 43.94 27.42 15.92
CA LYS A 176 45.39 27.56 16.09
C LYS A 176 46.05 27.31 14.74
N GLN A 177 45.92 28.30 13.85
CA GLN A 177 46.97 28.64 12.88
C GLN A 177 47.75 29.82 13.44
#